data_AF-A0A1L5KHD9-F1
#
_entry.id   AF-A0A1L5KHD9-F1
#
_cell.length_a   1.000
_cell.length_b   1.000
_cell.length_c   1.000
_cell.angle_alpha   90.00
_cell.angle_beta   90.00
_cell.angle_gamma   90.00
#
_symmetry.space_group_name_H-M   'P 1'
#
loop_
_entity.id
_entity.type
_entity.pdbx_description
1 polymer ?
#
loop_
_entity_poly.entity_id
_entity_poly.type
_entity_poly.pdbx_seq_one_letter_code
_entity_poly.pdbx_strand_id
1 'polypeptide(L)'
;MTNDLQRGIVATLHITSKDTISLSDVEKTIRILRSYFSQVILAVSEVTKPEIKRYLWQLPPQIYLFELPAVGAGPARRQAVARAGKTFPQLASFQLCDFDRLITWCEEYPDELSALSCQPFPTNTFCILGRTKKAFLSHPTAWQRTEKLVNEIAAE
;
A
#
# COMPACT_ATOMS: atom_id res chain seq x y z
N MET A 1 -15.99 14.57 -14.71
CA MET A 1 -15.57 15.51 -13.65
C MET A 1 -14.15 15.12 -13.25
N THR A 2 -13.15 15.87 -13.72
CA THR A 2 -11.75 15.69 -13.32
C THR A 2 -11.63 16.04 -11.85
N ASN A 3 -11.25 15.09 -11.02
CA ASN A 3 -11.13 15.32 -9.58
C ASN A 3 -9.78 16.01 -9.33
N ASP A 4 -9.78 17.34 -9.21
CA ASP A 4 -8.60 18.19 -8.99
C ASP A 4 -7.88 17.94 -7.64
N LEU A 5 -8.42 17.07 -6.79
CA LEU A 5 -7.83 16.74 -5.50
C LEU A 5 -6.63 15.81 -5.69
N GLN A 6 -5.43 16.31 -5.38
CA GLN A 6 -4.23 15.49 -5.32
C GLN A 6 -4.33 14.48 -4.18
N ARG A 7 -4.28 13.19 -4.51
CA ARG A 7 -4.34 12.09 -3.52
C ARG A 7 -3.09 11.24 -3.61
N GLY A 8 -2.62 10.80 -2.45
CA GLY A 8 -1.46 9.94 -2.32
C GLY A 8 -1.83 8.50 -1.95
N ILE A 9 -0.97 7.56 -2.36
CA ILE A 9 -0.93 6.22 -1.77
C ILE A 9 0.37 6.02 -1.02
N VAL A 10 0.26 5.50 0.20
CA VAL A 10 1.35 5.12 1.10
C VAL A 10 1.36 3.61 1.20
N ALA A 11 2.46 2.99 0.79
CA ALA A 11 2.62 1.56 0.86
C ALA A 11 3.83 1.15 1.71
N THR A 12 3.62 0.21 2.63
CA THR A 12 4.69 -0.47 3.36
C THR A 12 5.14 -1.70 2.58
N LEU A 13 6.41 -1.71 2.15
CA LEU A 13 6.99 -2.77 1.33
C LEU A 13 7.99 -3.58 2.16
N HIS A 14 7.66 -4.84 2.40
CA HIS A 14 8.49 -5.81 3.11
C HIS A 14 8.49 -7.11 2.31
N ILE A 15 9.42 -7.21 1.36
CA ILE A 15 9.53 -8.37 0.45
C ILE A 15 10.89 -9.00 0.70
N THR A 16 10.93 -10.12 1.38
CA THR A 16 12.14 -10.86 1.79
C THR A 16 12.43 -12.01 0.83
N SER A 17 13.59 -12.65 0.95
CA SER A 17 13.94 -13.84 0.15
C SER A 17 12.96 -15.02 0.29
N LYS A 18 12.14 -15.04 1.34
CA LYS A 18 11.11 -16.08 1.56
C LYS A 18 9.85 -15.85 0.73
N ASP A 19 9.64 -14.64 0.24
CA ASP A 19 8.44 -14.26 -0.50
C ASP A 19 8.56 -14.63 -1.98
N THR A 20 7.46 -15.09 -2.57
CA THR A 20 7.37 -15.44 -3.99
C THR A 20 7.20 -14.24 -4.91
N ILE A 21 7.01 -13.04 -4.33
CA ILE A 21 6.86 -11.79 -5.09
C ILE A 21 8.14 -11.53 -5.89
N SER A 22 7.96 -11.35 -7.20
CA SER A 22 9.03 -11.08 -8.16
C SER A 22 9.22 -9.57 -8.38
N LEU A 23 10.36 -9.19 -8.97
CA LEU A 23 10.59 -7.81 -9.40
C LEU A 23 9.52 -7.34 -10.40
N SER A 24 9.06 -8.22 -11.29
CA SER A 24 8.03 -7.88 -12.29
C SER A 24 6.71 -7.48 -11.64
N ASP A 25 6.34 -8.14 -10.54
CA ASP A 25 5.11 -7.81 -9.80
C ASP A 25 5.20 -6.41 -9.18
N VAL A 26 6.38 -6.06 -8.65
CA VAL A 26 6.66 -4.72 -8.13
C VAL A 26 6.59 -3.66 -9.23
N GLU A 27 7.24 -3.90 -10.37
CA GLU A 27 7.24 -3.00 -11.53
C GLU A 27 5.82 -2.72 -12.04
N LYS A 28 5.04 -3.78 -12.26
CA LYS A 28 3.65 -3.68 -12.73
C LYS A 28 2.80 -2.88 -11.75
N THR A 29 2.90 -3.19 -10.45
CA THR A 29 2.14 -2.51 -9.39
C THR A 29 2.48 -1.03 -9.35
N ILE A 30 3.76 -0.66 -9.35
CA ILE A 30 4.19 0.74 -9.33
C ILE A 30 3.67 1.51 -10.55
N ARG A 31 3.69 0.89 -11.74
CA ARG A 31 3.14 1.49 -12.96
C ARG A 31 1.65 1.80 -12.81
N ILE A 32 0.87 0.88 -12.28
CA ILE A 32 -0.57 1.04 -12.04
C ILE A 32 -0.82 2.15 -11.01
N LEU A 33 -0.12 2.12 -9.87
CA LEU A 33 -0.26 3.14 -8.83
C LEU A 33 0.04 4.56 -9.37
N ARG A 34 1.05 4.71 -10.22
CA ARG A 34 1.37 6.01 -10.85
C ARG A 34 0.30 6.51 -11.81
N SER A 35 -0.50 5.62 -12.40
CA SER A 35 -1.61 6.04 -13.27
C SER A 35 -2.83 6.52 -12.48
N TYR A 36 -2.96 6.13 -11.21
CA TYR A 36 -4.16 6.43 -10.40
C TYR A 36 -3.92 7.50 -9.35
N PHE A 37 -2.72 7.59 -8.78
CA PHE A 37 -2.41 8.48 -7.67
C PHE A 37 -1.47 9.60 -8.10
N SER A 38 -1.74 10.81 -7.59
CA SER A 38 -0.87 11.97 -7.82
C SER A 38 0.49 11.81 -7.16
N GLN A 39 0.57 11.03 -6.08
CA GLN A 39 1.80 10.75 -5.36
C GLN A 39 1.84 9.29 -4.89
N VAL A 40 2.93 8.60 -5.19
CA VAL A 40 3.21 7.25 -4.67
C VAL A 40 4.32 7.36 -3.62
N ILE A 41 4.08 6.80 -2.44
CA ILE A 41 4.96 6.87 -1.28
C ILE A 41 5.24 5.43 -0.83
N LEU A 42 6.50 5.02 -0.89
CA LEU A 42 6.93 3.66 -0.58
C LEU A 42 7.86 3.69 0.64
N ALA A 43 7.37 3.10 1.73
CA ALA A 43 8.14 2.85 2.93
C ALA A 43 8.77 1.46 2.82
N VAL A 44 10.06 1.41 2.49
CA VAL A 44 10.76 0.17 2.14
C VAL A 44 11.45 -0.39 3.37
N SER A 45 11.15 -1.63 3.73
CA SER A 45 11.82 -2.31 4.83
C SER A 45 13.30 -2.57 4.51
N GLU A 46 14.18 -2.40 5.49
CA GLU A 46 15.63 -2.62 5.33
C GLU A 46 15.98 -4.04 4.85
N VAL A 47 15.15 -5.03 5.19
CA VAL A 47 15.33 -6.45 4.81
C VAL A 47 14.70 -6.82 3.46
N THR A 48 14.21 -5.82 2.71
CA THR A 48 13.69 -6.04 1.35
C THR A 48 14.78 -6.59 0.44
N LYS A 49 14.44 -7.54 -0.45
CA LYS A 49 15.37 -8.17 -1.40
C LYS A 49 16.26 -7.12 -2.10
N PRO A 50 17.60 -7.31 -2.16
CA PRO A 50 18.52 -6.32 -2.73
C PRO A 50 18.22 -5.93 -4.18
N GLU A 51 17.74 -6.85 -5.01
CA GLU A 51 17.36 -6.58 -6.40
C GLU A 51 16.14 -5.65 -6.49
N ILE A 52 15.16 -5.82 -5.61
CA ILE A 52 14.00 -4.93 -5.53
C ILE A 52 14.44 -3.55 -5.02
N LYS A 53 15.26 -3.48 -3.97
CA LYS A 53 15.82 -2.20 -3.50
C LYS A 53 16.59 -1.49 -4.60
N ARG A 54 17.44 -2.19 -5.35
CA ARG A 54 18.21 -1.58 -6.44
C ARG A 54 17.30 -0.96 -7.49
N TYR A 55 16.25 -1.67 -7.90
CA TYR A 55 15.25 -1.14 -8.82
C TYR A 55 14.52 0.09 -8.24
N LEU A 56 14.03 -0.03 -7.01
CA LEU A 56 13.25 1.03 -6.37
C LEU A 56 14.03 2.35 -6.30
N TRP A 57 15.31 2.32 -5.93
CA TRP A 57 16.14 3.52 -5.82
C TRP A 57 16.58 4.11 -7.18
N GLN A 58 16.30 3.42 -8.29
CA GLN A 58 16.48 3.95 -9.65
C GLN A 58 15.22 4.62 -10.20
N LEU A 59 14.10 4.58 -9.46
CA LEU A 59 12.85 5.18 -9.87
C LEU A 59 12.92 6.71 -9.90
N PRO A 60 12.10 7.36 -10.74
CA PRO A 60 12.08 8.82 -10.82
C PRO A 60 11.66 9.45 -9.48
N PRO A 61 12.14 10.67 -9.16
CA PRO A 61 11.87 11.35 -7.88
C PRO A 61 10.38 11.56 -7.53
N GLN A 62 9.49 11.46 -8.52
CA GLN A 62 8.04 11.49 -8.32
C GLN A 62 7.52 10.32 -7.46
N ILE A 63 8.31 9.27 -7.26
CA ILE A 63 8.02 8.20 -6.30
C ILE A 63 8.84 8.50 -5.06
N TYR A 64 8.17 8.81 -3.97
CA TYR A 64 8.84 9.09 -2.72
C TYR A 64 9.20 7.80 -2.01
N LEU A 65 10.50 7.58 -1.83
CA LEU A 65 11.05 6.39 -1.23
C LEU A 65 11.78 6.74 0.06
N PHE A 66 11.61 5.92 1.08
CA PHE A 66 12.45 5.95 2.26
C PHE A 66 12.52 4.57 2.89
N GLU A 67 13.65 4.33 3.55
CA GLU A 67 13.89 3.07 4.26
C GLU A 67 13.34 3.12 5.69
N LEU A 68 12.86 1.97 6.18
CA LEU A 68 12.41 1.75 7.55
C LEU A 68 13.05 0.49 8.15
N PRO A 69 13.38 0.50 9.46
CA PRO A 69 13.87 -0.69 10.14
C PRO A 69 12.77 -1.75 10.28
N ALA A 70 13.15 -3.04 10.29
CA ALA A 70 12.23 -4.17 10.33
C ALA A 70 11.73 -4.50 11.75
N VAL A 71 11.14 -3.51 12.44
CA VAL A 71 10.68 -3.62 13.85
C VAL A 71 9.18 -3.98 13.99
N GLY A 72 8.54 -4.38 12.89
CA GLY A 72 7.14 -4.83 12.85
C GLY A 72 6.20 -3.92 12.06
N ALA A 73 5.07 -4.48 11.63
CA ALA A 73 4.12 -3.83 10.73
C ALA A 73 3.44 -2.59 11.33
N GLY A 74 3.04 -2.64 12.60
CA GLY A 74 2.40 -1.51 13.29
C GLY A 74 3.29 -0.25 13.35
N PRO A 75 4.52 -0.35 13.88
CA PRO A 75 5.48 0.75 13.82
C PRO A 75 5.76 1.25 12.40
N ALA A 76 5.94 0.35 11.43
CA ALA A 76 6.23 0.72 10.04
C ALA A 76 5.10 1.57 9.44
N ARG A 77 3.84 1.14 9.57
CA ARG A 77 2.67 1.86 9.07
C ARG A 77 2.53 3.25 9.72
N ARG A 78 2.73 3.36 11.03
CA ARG A 78 2.67 4.66 11.75
C ARG A 78 3.75 5.63 11.26
N GLN A 79 4.98 5.15 11.11
CA GLN A 79 6.08 5.97 10.59
C GLN A 79 5.82 6.38 9.13
N ALA A 80 5.27 5.46 8.32
CA ALA A 80 4.98 5.74 6.93
C ALA A 80 3.94 6.85 6.76
N VAL A 81 2.82 6.77 7.48
CA VAL A 81 1.78 7.81 7.47
C VAL A 81 2.30 9.14 8.03
N ALA A 82 3.01 9.10 9.17
CA ALA A 82 3.54 10.33 9.78
C ALA A 82 4.53 11.05 8.85
N ARG A 83 5.38 10.31 8.14
CA ARG A 83 6.31 10.88 7.17
C ARG A 83 5.59 11.40 5.94
N ALA A 84 4.64 10.63 5.39
CA ALA A 84 3.82 11.06 4.27
C ALA A 84 3.10 12.38 4.54
N GLY A 85 2.44 12.50 5.70
CA GLY A 85 1.72 13.72 6.08
C GLY A 85 2.64 14.94 6.26
N LYS A 86 3.88 14.74 6.76
CA LYS A 86 4.87 15.82 6.88
C LYS A 86 5.45 16.23 5.53
N THR A 87 5.74 15.27 4.66
CA THR A 87 6.40 15.53 3.36
C THR A 87 5.43 16.09 2.32
N PHE A 88 4.15 15.70 2.39
CA PHE A 88 3.14 16.07 1.40
C PHE A 88 1.89 16.71 2.03
N PRO A 89 2.03 17.85 2.75
CA PRO A 89 0.90 18.50 3.42
C PRO A 89 -0.18 19.02 2.46
N GLN A 90 0.14 19.14 1.17
CA GLN A 90 -0.79 19.58 0.11
C GLN A 90 -1.74 18.49 -0.37
N LEU A 91 -1.48 17.20 -0.05
CA LEU A 91 -2.38 16.14 -0.48
C LEU A 91 -3.69 16.18 0.32
N ALA A 92 -4.81 16.05 -0.38
CA ALA A 92 -6.13 16.07 0.23
C ALA A 92 -6.37 14.84 1.13
N SER A 93 -5.77 13.70 0.78
CA SER A 93 -5.87 12.45 1.53
C SER A 93 -4.75 11.47 1.16
N PHE A 94 -4.46 10.54 2.06
CA PHE A 94 -3.59 9.38 1.80
C PHE A 94 -4.37 8.09 1.98
N GLN A 95 -4.08 7.11 1.14
CA GLN A 95 -4.49 5.72 1.33
C GLN A 95 -3.29 4.92 1.85
N LEU A 96 -3.44 4.20 2.94
CA LEU A 96 -2.42 3.30 3.47
C LEU A 96 -2.76 1.86 3.11
N CYS A 97 -1.81 1.13 2.54
CA CYS A 97 -1.95 -0.30 2.27
C CYS A 97 -0.60 -1.01 2.39
N ASP A 98 -0.59 -2.30 2.74
CA ASP A 98 0.64 -3.08 2.59
C ASP A 98 0.88 -3.37 1.10
N PHE A 99 2.14 -3.38 0.65
CA PHE A 99 2.45 -3.44 -0.77
C PHE A 99 2.06 -4.80 -1.41
N ASP A 100 2.17 -5.89 -0.67
CA ASP A 100 1.73 -7.23 -1.11
C ASP A 100 0.22 -7.27 -1.40
N ARG A 101 -0.58 -6.57 -0.59
CA ARG A 101 -2.03 -6.40 -0.82
C ARG A 101 -2.31 -5.56 -2.07
N LEU A 102 -1.49 -4.55 -2.35
CA LEU A 102 -1.62 -3.75 -3.57
C LEU A 102 -1.30 -4.55 -4.83
N ILE A 103 -0.36 -5.50 -4.78
CA ILE A 103 -0.10 -6.41 -5.91
C ILE A 103 -1.38 -7.16 -6.26
N THR A 104 -2.00 -7.82 -5.28
CA THR A 104 -3.26 -8.56 -5.48
C THR A 104 -4.39 -7.64 -5.94
N TRP A 105 -4.53 -6.45 -5.34
CA TRP A 105 -5.61 -5.53 -5.72
C TRP A 105 -5.44 -5.00 -7.15
N CYS A 106 -4.21 -4.66 -7.55
CA CYS A 106 -3.92 -4.22 -8.91
C CYS A 106 -4.17 -5.32 -9.95
N GLU A 107 -3.99 -6.59 -9.60
CA GLU A 107 -4.22 -7.72 -10.49
C GLU A 107 -5.72 -8.05 -10.63
N GLU A 108 -6.44 -8.10 -9.50
CA GLU A 108 -7.81 -8.62 -9.47
C GLU A 108 -8.88 -7.53 -9.66
N TYR A 109 -8.65 -6.31 -9.15
CA TYR A 109 -9.64 -5.22 -9.16
C TYR A 109 -9.02 -3.83 -9.44
N PRO A 110 -8.30 -3.64 -10.56
CA PRO A 110 -7.66 -2.36 -10.88
C PRO A 110 -8.67 -1.20 -11.02
N ASP A 111 -9.88 -1.48 -11.50
CA ASP A 111 -10.94 -0.47 -11.64
C ASP A 111 -11.43 0.04 -10.28
N GLU A 112 -11.51 -0.83 -9.26
CA GLU A 112 -11.85 -0.41 -7.90
C GLU A 112 -10.78 0.52 -7.33
N LEU A 113 -9.51 0.20 -7.56
CA LEU A 113 -8.39 1.03 -7.12
C LEU A 113 -8.37 2.40 -7.83
N SER A 114 -8.67 2.42 -9.13
CA SER A 114 -8.81 3.65 -9.91
C SER A 114 -9.97 4.52 -9.42
N ALA A 115 -11.14 3.91 -9.16
CA ALA A 115 -12.29 4.62 -8.61
C ALA A 115 -11.96 5.21 -7.23
N LEU A 116 -11.25 4.45 -6.40
CA LEU A 116 -10.86 4.87 -5.06
C LEU A 116 -9.88 6.06 -5.08
N SER A 117 -8.95 6.12 -6.03
CA SER A 117 -8.05 7.28 -6.19
C SER A 117 -8.80 8.55 -6.60
N CYS A 118 -10.02 8.40 -7.12
CA CYS A 118 -10.92 9.48 -7.49
C CYS A 118 -12.04 9.72 -6.46
N GLN A 119 -12.11 8.98 -5.35
CA GLN A 119 -13.23 9.10 -4.43
C GLN A 119 -13.03 10.27 -3.45
N PRO A 120 -14.00 11.18 -3.30
CA PRO A 120 -13.96 12.19 -2.25
C PRO A 120 -14.24 11.53 -0.88
N PHE A 121 -13.39 11.82 0.10
CA PHE A 121 -13.62 11.48 1.49
C PHE A 121 -13.81 12.76 2.30
N PRO A 122 -14.70 12.76 3.31
CA PRO A 122 -14.82 13.90 4.21
C PRO A 122 -13.47 14.16 4.90
N THR A 123 -13.16 15.42 5.13
CA THR A 123 -11.97 15.80 5.90
C THR A 123 -12.02 15.19 7.31
N ASN A 124 -10.86 14.93 7.91
CA ASN A 124 -10.73 14.34 9.24
C ASN A 124 -11.44 12.99 9.41
N THR A 125 -11.60 12.22 8.33
CA THR A 125 -12.16 10.87 8.37
C THR A 125 -11.07 9.81 8.17
N PHE A 126 -11.24 8.67 8.83
CA PHE A 126 -10.46 7.46 8.58
C PHE A 126 -11.42 6.36 8.11
N CYS A 127 -11.18 5.84 6.91
CA CYS A 127 -11.98 4.76 6.32
C CYS A 127 -11.15 3.48 6.25
N ILE A 128 -11.70 2.37 6.75
CA ILE A 128 -11.09 1.05 6.61
C ILE A 128 -11.82 0.30 5.49
N LEU A 129 -11.09 -0.02 4.43
CA LEU A 129 -11.60 -0.76 3.29
C LEU A 129 -11.40 -2.27 3.48
N GLY A 130 -12.19 -3.09 2.79
CA GLY A 130 -12.01 -4.55 2.78
C GLY A 130 -12.67 -5.31 3.95
N ARG A 131 -13.47 -4.67 4.80
CA ARG A 131 -14.19 -5.35 5.90
C ARG A 131 -15.49 -6.05 5.50
N THR A 132 -15.79 -6.15 4.21
CA THR A 132 -16.97 -6.88 3.74
C THR A 132 -16.64 -8.37 3.59
N LYS A 133 -17.64 -9.24 3.77
CA LYS A 133 -17.49 -10.67 3.52
C LYS A 133 -16.98 -10.96 2.09
N LYS A 134 -17.45 -10.20 1.11
CA LYS A 134 -17.02 -10.33 -0.30
C LYS A 134 -15.53 -10.06 -0.47
N ALA A 135 -15.03 -8.94 0.06
CA ALA A 135 -13.61 -8.58 -0.03
C ALA A 135 -12.71 -9.56 0.75
N PHE A 136 -13.16 -10.02 1.91
CA PHE A 136 -12.42 -11.03 2.66
C PHE A 136 -12.27 -12.34 1.86
N LEU A 137 -13.34 -12.79 1.19
CA LEU A 137 -13.33 -14.02 0.39
C LEU A 137 -12.51 -13.92 -0.91
N SER A 138 -12.17 -12.72 -1.39
CA SER A 138 -11.32 -12.55 -2.56
C SER A 138 -9.82 -12.63 -2.26
N HIS A 139 -9.41 -12.65 -0.98
CA HIS A 139 -8.01 -12.82 -0.61
C HIS A 139 -7.52 -14.26 -0.87
N PRO A 140 -6.20 -14.49 -1.11
CA PRO A 140 -5.59 -15.80 -1.04
C PRO A 140 -6.02 -16.61 0.19
N THR A 141 -6.27 -17.92 -0.01
CA THR A 141 -6.79 -18.82 1.04
C THR A 141 -5.95 -18.79 2.33
N ALA A 142 -4.63 -18.69 2.20
CA ALA A 142 -3.73 -18.60 3.35
C ALA A 142 -4.03 -17.37 4.22
N TRP A 143 -4.29 -16.22 3.61
CA TRP A 143 -4.60 -14.97 4.32
C TRP A 143 -5.96 -15.04 5.01
N GLN A 144 -6.98 -15.61 4.36
CA GLN A 144 -8.28 -15.81 4.98
C GLN A 144 -8.18 -16.65 6.25
N ARG A 145 -7.40 -17.74 6.21
CA ARG A 145 -7.24 -18.63 7.37
C ARG A 145 -6.53 -17.95 8.53
N THR A 146 -5.42 -17.27 8.27
CA THR A 146 -4.64 -16.62 9.33
C THR A 146 -5.38 -15.44 9.92
N GLU A 147 -6.02 -14.62 9.11
CA GLU A 147 -6.80 -13.47 9.58
C GLU A 147 -8.02 -13.90 10.39
N LYS A 148 -8.72 -14.98 9.99
CA LYS A 148 -9.82 -15.54 10.80
C LYS A 148 -9.35 -15.97 12.18
N LEU A 149 -8.24 -16.71 12.26
CA LEU A 149 -7.67 -17.16 13.55
C LEU A 149 -7.25 -15.98 14.43
N VAL A 150 -6.57 -14.98 13.85
CA VAL A 150 -6.18 -13.77 14.59
C VAL A 150 -7.41 -13.01 15.10
N ASN A 151 -8.45 -12.87 14.28
CA ASN A 151 -9.69 -12.22 14.68
C ASN A 151 -10.42 -12.98 15.81
N GLU A 152 -10.39 -14.31 15.79
CA GLU A 152 -10.94 -15.15 16.85
C GLU A 152 -10.18 -14.92 18.17
N ILE A 153 -8.84 -14.99 18.15
CA ILE A 153 -8.01 -14.78 19.34
C ILE A 153 -8.13 -13.34 19.88
N ALA A 154 -8.18 -12.34 19.01
CA ALA A 154 -8.25 -10.93 19.42
C ALA A 154 -9.65 -10.50 19.91
N ALA A 155 -10.67 -11.32 19.70
CA ALA A 155 -12.02 -11.08 20.20
C ALA A 155 -12.22 -11.60 21.65
N GLU A 156 -11.26 -12.37 22.18
CA GLU A 156 -11.17 -12.74 23.61
C GLU A 156 -10.53 -11.62 24.44
#